data_AF-A0A821TUR7-F1
#
_entry.id   AF-A0A821TUR7-F1
#
_cell.length_a   1.000
_cell.length_b   1.000
_cell.length_c   1.000
_cell.angle_alpha   90.00
_cell.angle_beta   90.00
_cell.angle_gamma   90.00
#
_symmetry.space_group_name_H-M   'P 1'
#
loop_
_entity.id
_entity.type
_entity.pdbx_description
1 polymer ?
#
loop_
_entity_poly.entity_id
_entity_poly.type
_entity_poly.pdbx_seq_one_letter_code
_entity_poly.pdbx_strand_id
1 'polypeptide(L)'
;MFNQAFEQLHDHAHHLFRQQNDRLWCAQYLNMHSTDAGGPYRDSISRLCSDICSTRLPLFILCPNGRTDSASNRDRWIPNVFAPDQSIPNRTKKQYRFVGQLL
;
A
#
# COMPACT_ATOMS: atom_id res chain seq x y z
N MET A 1 -3.12 0.62 -8.33
CA MET A 1 -3.60 -0.52 -7.52
C MET A 1 -3.99 -0.09 -6.10
N PHE A 2 -3.11 0.60 -5.37
CA PHE A 2 -3.34 0.94 -3.95
C PHE A 2 -4.68 1.63 -3.66
N ASN A 3 -5.01 2.71 -4.39
CA ASN A 3 -6.26 3.43 -4.16
C ASN A 3 -7.48 2.53 -4.34
N GLN A 4 -7.49 1.65 -5.34
CA GLN A 4 -8.61 0.75 -5.58
C GLN A 4 -8.75 -0.28 -4.45
N ALA A 5 -7.64 -0.87 -4.00
CA ALA A 5 -7.63 -1.76 -2.85
C ALA A 5 -8.10 -1.05 -1.57
N PHE A 6 -7.65 0.20 -1.35
CA PHE A 6 -8.10 1.03 -0.24
C PHE A 6 -9.62 1.25 -0.27
N GLU A 7 -10.18 1.72 -1.39
CA GLU A 7 -11.62 1.96 -1.52
C GLU A 7 -12.45 0.68 -1.28
N GLN A 8 -11.94 -0.49 -1.70
CA GLN A 8 -12.68 -1.75 -1.59
C GLN A 8 -12.52 -2.46 -0.24
N LEU A 9 -11.36 -2.33 0.42
CA LEU A 9 -11.00 -3.19 1.56
C LEU A 9 -10.88 -2.45 2.89
N HIS A 10 -10.61 -1.13 2.91
CA HIS A 10 -10.16 -0.46 4.14
C HIS A 10 -11.17 -0.49 5.29
N ASP A 11 -12.48 -0.43 4.99
CA ASP A 11 -13.53 -0.44 6.01
C ASP A 11 -13.62 -1.81 6.73
N HIS A 12 -13.33 -2.90 6.01
CA HIS A 12 -13.44 -4.27 6.52
C HIS A 12 -12.08 -4.93 6.83
N ALA A 13 -10.97 -4.24 6.56
CA ALA A 13 -9.61 -4.76 6.69
C ALA A 13 -9.32 -5.33 8.08
N HIS A 14 -9.85 -4.71 9.14
CA HIS A 14 -9.65 -5.16 10.52
C HIS A 14 -10.17 -6.58 10.80
N HIS A 15 -11.22 -6.99 10.10
CA HIS A 15 -11.81 -8.32 10.21
C HIS A 15 -11.19 -9.26 9.18
N LEU A 16 -11.14 -8.85 7.91
CA LEU A 16 -10.67 -9.68 6.80
C LEU A 16 -9.20 -10.10 6.96
N PHE A 17 -8.33 -9.20 7.40
CA PHE A 17 -6.88 -9.45 7.44
C PHE A 17 -6.43 -10.28 8.65
N ARG A 18 -7.35 -10.64 9.55
CA ARG A 18 -7.09 -11.45 10.74
C ARG A 18 -7.63 -12.87 10.65
N GLN A 19 -8.34 -13.20 9.56
CA GLN A 19 -8.87 -14.55 9.37
C GLN A 19 -7.74 -15.53 9.03
N GLN A 20 -7.87 -16.78 9.45
CA GLN A 20 -6.95 -17.87 9.07
C GLN A 20 -7.23 -18.35 7.64
N ASN A 21 -7.07 -17.46 6.67
CA ASN A 21 -7.17 -17.77 5.25
C ASN A 21 -5.79 -17.61 4.60
N ASP A 22 -5.45 -18.49 3.66
CA ASP A 22 -4.23 -18.38 2.85
C ASP A 22 -4.16 -17.09 2.01
N ARG A 23 -5.30 -16.40 1.85
CA ARG A 23 -5.45 -15.17 1.06
C ARG A 23 -6.38 -14.20 1.78
N LEU A 24 -5.96 -12.95 1.83
CA LEU A 24 -6.71 -11.87 2.46
C LEU A 24 -7.84 -11.32 1.58
N TRP A 25 -7.73 -11.47 0.26
CA TRP A 25 -8.75 -11.09 -0.72
C TRP A 25 -8.62 -11.93 -2.01
N CYS A 26 -9.67 -11.90 -2.84
CA CYS A 26 -9.64 -12.45 -4.19
C CYS A 26 -9.51 -11.30 -5.20
N ALA A 27 -8.38 -11.22 -5.91
CA ALA A 27 -8.16 -10.18 -6.90
C ALA A 27 -8.73 -10.61 -8.26
N GLN A 28 -9.60 -9.77 -8.82
CA GLN A 28 -10.12 -9.92 -10.18
C GLN A 28 -9.76 -8.68 -10.99
N TYR A 29 -9.10 -8.88 -12.12
CA TYR A 29 -8.72 -7.80 -13.01
C TYR A 29 -9.67 -7.72 -14.18
N LEU A 30 -10.23 -6.54 -14.40
CA LEU A 30 -11.15 -6.28 -15.50
C LEU A 30 -10.47 -6.65 -16.82
N ASN A 31 -11.17 -7.42 -17.65
CA ASN A 31 -10.69 -7.90 -18.95
C ASN A 31 -9.46 -8.82 -18.91
N MET A 32 -9.12 -9.39 -17.76
CA MET A 32 -8.10 -10.45 -17.67
C MET A 32 -8.76 -11.79 -17.35
N HIS A 33 -8.51 -12.78 -18.19
CA HIS A 33 -8.93 -14.16 -17.95
C HIS A 33 -7.89 -14.86 -17.07
N SER A 34 -7.96 -14.65 -15.76
CA SER A 34 -7.15 -15.44 -14.82
C SER A 34 -7.91 -16.67 -14.38
N THR A 35 -7.36 -17.86 -14.67
CA THR A 35 -7.91 -19.14 -14.20
C THR A 35 -7.40 -19.50 -12.81
N ASP A 36 -6.18 -19.06 -12.45
CA ASP A 36 -5.63 -19.20 -11.10
C ASP A 36 -6.06 -18.00 -10.23
N ALA A 37 -6.52 -18.26 -9.01
CA ALA A 37 -6.83 -17.23 -8.01
C ALA A 37 -5.59 -16.77 -7.23
N GLY A 38 -4.54 -17.59 -7.19
CA GLY A 38 -3.28 -17.29 -6.47
C GLY A 38 -2.40 -16.27 -7.21
N GLY A 39 -2.27 -16.40 -8.53
CA GLY A 39 -1.55 -15.45 -9.39
C GLY A 39 -1.99 -13.99 -9.19
N PRO A 40 -3.27 -13.66 -9.42
CA PRO A 40 -3.80 -12.31 -9.21
C PRO A 40 -3.62 -11.80 -7.78
N TYR A 41 -3.76 -12.66 -6.77
CA TYR A 41 -3.54 -12.26 -5.39
C TYR A 41 -2.08 -11.80 -5.16
N ARG A 42 -1.09 -12.61 -5.56
CA ARG A 42 0.35 -12.26 -5.43
C ARG A 42 0.72 -11.01 -6.24
N ASP A 43 0.21 -10.91 -7.47
CA ASP A 43 0.41 -9.74 -8.33
C ASP A 43 -0.23 -8.49 -7.72
N SER A 44 -1.43 -8.62 -7.12
CA SER A 44 -2.10 -7.49 -6.47
C SER A 44 -1.29 -6.94 -5.30
N ILE A 45 -0.72 -7.81 -4.45
CA ILE A 45 0.19 -7.41 -3.37
C ILE A 45 1.41 -6.70 -3.95
N SER A 46 2.04 -7.29 -4.96
CA SER A 46 3.26 -6.73 -5.58
C SER A 46 3.03 -5.33 -6.15
N ARG A 47 1.91 -5.11 -6.84
CA ARG A 47 1.52 -3.80 -7.37
C ARG A 47 1.17 -2.81 -6.26
N LEU A 48 0.55 -3.29 -5.19
CA LEU A 48 0.18 -2.47 -4.03
C LEU A 48 1.44 -1.99 -3.30
N CYS A 49 2.43 -2.85 -3.08
CA CYS A 49 3.76 -2.49 -2.58
C CYS A 49 4.49 -1.53 -3.53
N SER A 50 4.43 -1.77 -4.84
CA SER A 50 5.05 -0.87 -5.83
C SER A 50 4.44 0.54 -5.79
N ASP A 51 3.12 0.66 -5.64
CA ASP A 51 2.46 1.96 -5.50
C ASP A 51 2.85 2.66 -4.19
N ILE A 52 2.92 1.93 -3.07
CA ILE A 52 3.36 2.46 -1.75
C ILE A 52 4.80 2.97 -1.81
N CYS A 53 5.69 2.19 -2.41
CA CYS A 53 7.11 2.51 -2.60
C CYS A 53 7.35 3.28 -3.91
N SER A 54 6.50 4.27 -4.20
CA SER A 54 6.63 5.14 -5.36
C SER A 54 6.26 6.58 -5.02
N THR A 55 6.61 7.51 -5.92
CA THR A 55 6.21 8.92 -5.83
C THR A 55 4.76 9.17 -6.25
N ARG A 56 3.98 8.14 -6.62
CA ARG A 56 2.59 8.28 -7.09
C ARG A 56 1.59 8.54 -5.97
N LEU A 57 1.94 8.15 -4.73
CA LEU A 57 1.11 8.34 -3.55
C LEU A 57 1.81 9.29 -2.58
N PRO A 58 1.12 10.30 -2.02
CA PRO A 58 1.69 11.23 -1.05
C PRO A 58 1.77 10.62 0.37
N LEU A 59 2.02 9.31 0.47
CA LEU A 59 2.06 8.56 1.72
C LEU A 59 3.48 8.29 2.21
N PHE A 60 4.41 7.98 1.31
CA PHE A 60 5.79 7.70 1.69
C PHE A 60 6.73 8.46 0.77
N ILE A 61 7.89 8.81 1.31
CA ILE A 61 8.97 9.43 0.58
C ILE A 61 10.22 8.57 0.70
N LEU A 62 11.04 8.55 -0.34
CA LEU A 62 12.35 7.91 -0.26
C LEU A 62 13.17 8.58 0.84
N CYS A 63 13.86 7.80 1.66
CA CYS A 63 14.69 8.34 2.73
C CYS A 63 15.78 9.28 2.17
N PRO A 64 16.34 10.19 2.99
CA PRO A 64 17.39 11.12 2.54
C PRO A 64 18.55 10.42 1.81
N ASN A 65 19.01 9.28 2.34
CA ASN A 65 20.09 8.48 1.75
C ASN A 65 19.78 8.03 0.32
N GLY A 66 18.54 7.64 0.04
CA GLY A 66 18.12 7.23 -1.30
C GLY A 66 18.03 8.41 -2.29
N ARG A 67 17.75 9.62 -1.80
CA ARG A 67 17.67 10.83 -2.64
C ARG A 67 19.05 11.35 -3.05
N THR A 68 20.04 11.23 -2.18
CA THR A 68 21.42 11.66 -2.44
C THR A 68 22.32 10.53 -2.93
N ASP A 69 21.73 9.36 -3.25
CA ASP A 69 22.42 8.13 -3.62
C ASP A 69 23.60 7.77 -2.67
N SER A 70 23.42 8.06 -1.38
CA SER A 70 24.49 7.99 -0.38
C SER A 70 24.35 6.74 0.49
N ALA A 71 25.41 5.95 0.57
CA ALA A 71 25.62 4.91 1.58
C ALA A 71 24.54 3.80 1.66
N SER A 72 24.30 3.27 2.86
CA SER A 72 23.35 2.20 3.14
C SER A 72 21.90 2.72 3.21
N ASN A 73 20.92 1.83 3.05
CA ASN A 73 19.48 2.11 3.16
C ASN A 73 18.90 3.01 2.04
N ARG A 74 19.53 3.06 0.87
CA ARG A 74 19.05 3.87 -0.28
C ARG A 74 17.68 3.46 -0.82
N ASP A 75 17.27 2.23 -0.53
CA ASP A 75 16.00 1.61 -0.90
C ASP A 75 14.89 1.78 0.15
N ARG A 76 15.16 2.47 1.27
CA ARG A 76 14.19 2.64 2.36
C ARG A 76 13.25 3.81 2.12
N TRP A 77 11.99 3.60 2.48
CA TRP A 77 10.90 4.57 2.43
C TRP A 77 10.46 4.96 3.84
N ILE A 78 10.15 6.23 4.04
CA ILE A 78 9.68 6.77 5.33
C ILE A 78 8.33 7.47 5.14
N PRO A 79 7.48 7.57 6.19
CA PRO A 79 6.22 8.31 6.11
C PRO A 79 6.45 9.73 5.61
N ASN A 80 5.53 10.21 4.77
CA ASN A 80 5.60 11.57 4.25
C ASN A 80 5.41 12.59 5.39
N VAL A 81 6.20 13.65 5.35
CA VAL A 81 6.16 14.74 6.32
C VAL A 81 5.14 15.78 5.86
N PHE A 82 4.17 16.07 6.71
CA PHE A 82 3.22 17.16 6.49
C PHE A 82 3.71 18.41 7.21
N ALA A 83 3.39 19.58 6.66
CA ALA A 83 3.75 20.84 7.29
C ALA A 83 3.14 20.94 8.70
N PRO A 84 3.86 21.46 9.70
CA PRO A 84 3.44 21.43 11.10
C PRO A 84 2.14 22.23 11.36
N ASP A 85 1.85 23.22 10.52
CA ASP A 85 0.63 24.02 10.50
C ASP A 85 -0.53 23.36 9.74
N GLN A 86 -0.28 22.24 9.06
CA GLN A 86 -1.27 21.54 8.24
C GLN A 86 -1.73 20.23 8.91
N SER A 87 -3.04 20.12 9.13
CA SER A 87 -3.64 18.85 9.56
C SER A 87 -3.58 17.82 8.43
N ILE A 88 -3.14 16.60 8.75
CA ILE A 88 -3.15 15.47 7.81
C ILE A 88 -4.61 15.18 7.39
N PRO A 89 -4.92 15.12 6.08
CA PRO A 89 -6.28 14.83 5.62
C PRO A 89 -6.79 13.49 6.17
N ASN A 90 -8.09 13.43 6.49
CA ASN A 90 -8.70 12.22 7.07
C ASN A 90 -8.54 10.99 6.16
N ARG A 91 -8.64 11.17 4.84
CA ARG A 91 -8.39 10.09 3.87
C ARG A 91 -6.96 9.55 4.01
N THR A 92 -5.97 10.43 4.09
CA THR A 92 -4.57 10.05 4.29
C THR A 92 -4.34 9.31 5.61
N LYS A 93 -4.97 9.75 6.71
CA LYS A 93 -4.92 9.03 8.00
C LYS A 93 -5.48 7.60 7.86
N LYS A 94 -6.62 7.44 7.19
CA LYS A 94 -7.21 6.12 6.91
C LYS A 94 -6.30 5.28 6.00
N GLN A 95 -5.65 5.89 5.02
CA GLN A 95 -4.70 5.19 4.14
C GLN A 95 -3.48 4.68 4.91
N TYR A 96 -2.90 5.48 5.81
CA TYR A 96 -1.83 5.01 6.71
C TYR A 96 -2.29 3.85 7.61
N ARG A 97 -3.50 3.95 8.17
CA ARG A 97 -4.10 2.85 8.94
C ARG A 97 -4.22 1.59 8.10
N PHE A 98 -4.70 1.70 6.86
CA PHE A 98 -4.84 0.58 5.94
C PHE A 98 -3.48 -0.07 5.62
N VAL A 99 -2.44 0.74 5.35
CA VAL A 99 -1.07 0.22 5.18
C VAL A 99 -0.59 -0.54 6.42
N GLY A 100 -0.82 0.02 7.61
CA GLY A 100 -0.46 -0.65 8.87
C GLY A 100 -1.24 -1.94 9.14
N GLN A 101 -2.37 -2.17 8.48
CA GLN A 101 -3.12 -3.43 8.57
C GLN A 101 -2.61 -4.49 7.58
N LEU A 102 -1.87 -4.10 6.54
CA LEU A 102 -1.28 -5.00 5.54
C LEU A 102 0.07 -5.58 5.98
N LEU A 103 0.72 -4.99 6.99
CA LEU A 103 2.00 -5.39 7.57
C LEU A 103 1.79 -6.26 8.81
#